data_AF-A0A8H5CHL0-F1
#
_entry.id   AF-A0A8H5CHL0-F1
#
_cell.length_a   1.000
_cell.length_b   1.000
_cell.length_c   1.000
_cell.angle_alpha   90.00
_cell.angle_beta   90.00
_cell.angle_gamma   90.00
#
_symmetry.space_group_name_H-M   'P 1'
#
loop_
_entity.id
_entity.type
_entity.pdbx_description
1 polymer ?
#
loop_
_entity_poly.entity_id
_entity_poly.type
_entity_poly.pdbx_seq_one_letter_code
_entity_poly.pdbx_strand_id
1 'polypeptide(L)'
;MSIRDFEDRPVVQDGVEALESRSTQEEEAEEQEGEEEEEEEEGQGDEEEEIPEGEVLITRDTFIEDLEYAGATRAEQMVITGEDGENQYLPVPSSIRKSGIVPDGYAVDLIMDPLILVASLKKSGVKYESQLPAELLQNLKDTIMSANNMCIVPISIWEGKLEAIGHSVAMGEKEGEEEEDEAGENEA
;
A
#
# COMPACT_ATOMS: atom_id res chain seq x y z
N MET A 1 8.99 16.26 56.61
CA MET A 1 8.97 17.68 56.21
C MET A 1 10.18 18.36 56.82
N SER A 2 11.15 18.76 56.00
CA SER A 2 12.22 19.69 56.39
C SER A 2 12.52 20.56 55.18
N ILE A 3 12.28 21.86 55.34
CA ILE A 3 12.45 22.94 54.36
C ILE A 3 13.50 23.86 54.96
N ARG A 4 14.67 23.98 54.32
CA ARG A 4 15.76 24.97 54.46
C ARG A 4 16.72 24.66 53.31
N ASP A 5 17.35 25.53 52.53
CA ASP A 5 17.53 26.98 52.42
C ASP A 5 18.41 27.07 51.13
N PHE A 6 18.10 27.89 50.11
CA PHE A 6 18.53 29.29 49.96
C PHE A 6 19.64 29.43 48.89
N GLU A 7 19.27 30.13 47.81
CA GLU A 7 20.05 31.03 46.92
C GLU A 7 21.48 30.64 46.46
N ASP A 8 21.73 30.61 45.14
CA ASP A 8 22.37 31.73 44.41
C ASP A 8 22.48 31.46 42.89
N ARG A 9 22.27 32.47 42.05
CA ARG A 9 22.49 32.44 40.58
C ARG A 9 23.93 32.92 40.28
N PRO A 10 24.47 32.76 39.05
CA PRO A 10 24.24 33.81 38.08
C PRO A 10 24.01 33.35 36.63
N VAL A 11 23.28 34.23 35.94
CA VAL A 11 23.07 34.36 34.50
C VAL A 11 24.41 34.56 33.78
N VAL A 12 24.60 33.92 32.63
CA VAL A 12 25.55 34.39 31.60
C VAL A 12 24.77 34.50 30.28
N GLN A 13 24.36 35.74 29.98
CA GLN A 13 24.17 36.22 28.62
C GLN A 13 25.52 36.77 28.16
N ASP A 14 25.98 36.35 26.99
CA ASP A 14 26.61 37.22 25.97
C ASP A 14 27.24 36.36 24.87
N GLY A 15 27.11 36.81 23.62
CA GLY A 15 27.80 36.20 22.48
C GLY A 15 27.10 36.43 21.14
N VAL A 16 26.72 37.67 20.85
CA VAL A 16 26.41 38.13 19.49
C VAL A 16 27.72 38.59 18.88
N GLU A 17 28.16 37.95 17.80
CA GLU A 17 29.14 38.44 16.81
C GLU A 17 29.39 37.26 15.84
N ALA A 18 29.59 37.36 14.54
CA ALA A 18 29.46 38.38 13.51
C ALA A 18 30.06 37.72 12.24
N LEU A 19 29.59 38.12 11.06
CA LEU A 19 30.36 38.17 9.79
C LEU A 19 30.66 36.82 9.11
N GLU A 20 29.98 36.56 7.99
CA GLU A 20 30.49 36.89 6.65
C GLU A 20 31.81 36.20 6.32
N SER A 21 31.73 35.13 5.54
CA SER A 21 32.82 34.68 4.68
C SER A 21 32.23 34.18 3.37
N ARG A 22 32.25 35.11 2.40
CA ARG A 22 32.28 34.79 0.97
C ARG A 22 33.50 33.92 0.70
N SER A 23 33.33 32.81 0.00
CA SER A 23 34.33 32.36 -0.97
C SER A 23 33.63 31.63 -2.11
N THR A 24 33.60 32.32 -3.24
CA THR A 24 33.41 31.82 -4.60
C THR A 24 34.53 30.85 -4.99
N GLN A 25 34.16 29.75 -5.63
CA GLN A 25 34.90 28.99 -6.65
C GLN A 25 33.82 28.18 -7.39
N GLU A 26 33.38 28.63 -8.58
CA GLU A 26 33.90 28.25 -9.92
C GLU A 26 33.91 26.72 -10.09
N GLU A 27 32.93 26.21 -10.87
CA GLU A 27 33.14 25.53 -12.17
C GLU A 27 33.73 24.13 -11.95
N GLU A 28 33.10 23.02 -12.32
CA GLU A 28 32.65 22.66 -13.67
C GLU A 28 31.47 21.67 -13.53
N ALA A 29 30.34 21.95 -14.19
CA ALA A 29 29.30 20.95 -14.43
C ALA A 29 29.37 20.62 -15.93
N GLU A 30 30.00 19.51 -16.26
CA GLU A 30 29.97 18.96 -17.61
C GLU A 30 28.52 18.54 -17.92
N GLU A 31 27.94 19.20 -18.92
CA GLU A 31 26.79 18.77 -19.67
C GLU A 31 27.11 17.42 -20.33
N GLN A 32 26.54 16.33 -19.82
CA GLN A 32 26.28 15.15 -20.62
C GLN A 32 24.82 15.20 -21.05
N GLU A 33 24.62 15.76 -22.25
CA GLU A 33 23.42 15.52 -23.04
C GLU A 33 23.41 14.02 -23.41
N GLY A 34 22.76 13.22 -22.56
CA GLY A 34 22.33 11.89 -22.93
C GLY A 34 21.14 12.05 -23.86
N GLU A 35 21.32 11.64 -25.12
CA GLU A 35 20.23 11.42 -26.07
C GLU A 35 19.29 10.38 -25.45
N GLU A 36 18.18 10.84 -24.87
CA GLU A 36 17.06 9.98 -24.51
C GLU A 36 16.41 9.56 -25.84
N GLU A 37 16.76 8.37 -26.31
CA GLU A 37 16.01 7.67 -27.34
C GLU A 37 14.59 7.46 -26.78
N GLU A 38 13.65 8.28 -27.25
CA GLU A 38 12.22 8.06 -27.08
C GLU A 38 11.87 6.73 -27.76
N GLU A 39 11.95 5.63 -27.01
CA GLU A 39 11.27 4.40 -27.39
C GLU A 39 9.77 4.71 -27.39
N GLU A 40 9.23 4.89 -28.59
CA GLU A 40 7.80 4.88 -28.85
C GLU A 40 7.28 3.51 -28.37
N GLU A 41 6.83 3.43 -27.11
CA GLU A 41 5.95 2.34 -26.68
C GLU A 41 4.71 2.41 -27.58
N GLU A 42 4.69 1.54 -28.58
CA GLU A 42 3.48 1.21 -29.32
C GLU A 42 2.44 0.79 -28.29
N GLY A 43 1.56 1.74 -27.97
CA GLY A 43 0.42 1.50 -27.10
C GLY A 43 -0.35 0.31 -27.63
N GLN A 44 -0.18 -0.83 -26.97
CA GLN A 44 -1.15 -1.91 -27.00
C GLN A 44 -2.46 -1.26 -26.61
N GLY A 45 -3.35 -1.09 -27.59
CA GLY A 45 -4.68 -0.58 -27.35
C GLY A 45 -5.32 -1.51 -26.33
N ASP A 46 -5.49 -1.01 -25.11
CA ASP A 46 -6.43 -1.54 -24.16
C ASP A 46 -7.78 -1.58 -24.89
N GLU A 47 -8.11 -2.73 -25.47
CA GLU A 47 -9.44 -2.98 -25.99
C GLU A 47 -10.37 -2.80 -24.80
N GLU A 48 -11.10 -1.69 -24.76
CA GLU A 48 -12.12 -1.43 -23.73
C GLU A 48 -13.08 -2.61 -23.72
N GLU A 49 -12.88 -3.55 -22.80
CA GLU A 49 -13.67 -4.78 -22.72
C GLU A 49 -15.13 -4.37 -22.47
N GLU A 50 -15.98 -4.48 -23.51
CA GLU A 50 -17.39 -4.10 -23.42
C GLU A 50 -18.06 -4.93 -22.33
N ILE A 51 -18.34 -4.31 -21.18
CA ILE A 51 -19.05 -4.95 -20.07
C ILE A 51 -20.50 -5.16 -20.52
N PRO A 52 -20.99 -6.41 -20.62
CA PRO A 52 -22.36 -6.68 -21.03
C PRO A 52 -23.36 -6.02 -20.07
N GLU A 53 -24.46 -5.49 -20.64
CA GLU A 53 -25.47 -4.75 -19.88
C GLU A 53 -25.99 -5.57 -18.67
N GLY A 54 -25.83 -5.03 -17.47
CA GLY A 54 -26.33 -5.62 -16.23
C GLY A 54 -25.33 -6.51 -15.48
N GLU A 55 -24.12 -6.71 -16.03
CA GLU A 55 -23.05 -7.41 -15.32
C GLU A 55 -22.21 -6.44 -14.46
N VAL A 56 -21.73 -6.95 -13.33
CA VAL A 56 -20.81 -6.22 -12.42
C VAL A 56 -19.47 -6.92 -12.45
N LEU A 57 -18.43 -6.19 -12.85
CA LEU A 57 -17.05 -6.67 -12.87
C LEU A 57 -16.56 -6.91 -11.44
N ILE A 58 -15.95 -8.06 -11.21
CA ILE A 58 -15.27 -8.35 -9.93
C ILE A 58 -13.99 -7.52 -9.86
N THR A 59 -13.95 -6.63 -8.89
CA THR A 59 -12.80 -5.77 -8.60
C THR A 59 -12.42 -5.91 -7.12
N ARG A 60 -11.35 -5.22 -6.71
CA ARG A 60 -10.96 -5.16 -5.30
C ARG A 60 -12.12 -4.67 -4.42
N ASP A 61 -12.82 -3.64 -4.89
CA ASP A 61 -13.89 -2.97 -4.15
C ASP A 61 -15.15 -3.82 -4.00
N THR A 62 -15.34 -4.84 -4.86
CA THR A 62 -16.40 -5.84 -4.70
C THR A 62 -16.39 -6.49 -3.31
N PHE A 63 -15.21 -6.64 -2.70
CA PHE A 63 -15.02 -7.33 -1.43
C PHE A 63 -14.87 -6.41 -0.21
N ILE A 64 -14.83 -5.10 -0.42
CA ILE A 64 -14.50 -4.13 0.63
C ILE A 64 -15.69 -3.22 0.89
N GLU A 65 -16.23 -3.28 2.11
CA GLU A 65 -17.33 -2.43 2.55
C GLU A 65 -16.92 -1.64 3.80
N ASP A 66 -16.84 -0.32 3.69
CA ASP A 66 -16.53 0.60 4.81
C ASP A 66 -15.30 0.17 5.63
N LEU A 67 -14.17 0.01 4.94
CA LEU A 67 -12.94 -0.57 5.49
C LEU A 67 -12.43 0.15 6.73
N GLU A 68 -12.46 1.49 6.72
CA GLU A 68 -11.95 2.28 7.84
C GLU A 68 -12.78 2.07 9.11
N TYR A 69 -14.11 2.15 9.00
CA TYR A 69 -14.99 1.92 10.15
C TYR A 69 -14.92 0.47 10.62
N ALA A 70 -14.91 -0.49 9.69
CA ALA A 70 -14.76 -1.91 10.01
C ALA A 70 -13.43 -2.18 10.73
N GLY A 71 -12.32 -1.63 10.23
CA GLY A 71 -11.01 -1.76 10.87
C GLY A 71 -10.98 -1.12 12.25
N ALA A 72 -11.47 0.12 12.40
CA ALA A 72 -11.51 0.81 13.68
C ALA A 72 -12.32 0.05 14.75
N THR A 73 -13.45 -0.55 14.36
CA THR A 73 -14.37 -1.21 15.29
C THR A 73 -14.06 -2.69 15.53
N ARG A 74 -13.57 -3.40 14.50
CA ARG A 74 -13.44 -4.87 14.51
C ARG A 74 -12.01 -5.36 14.60
N ALA A 75 -11.03 -4.70 13.96
CA ALA A 75 -9.64 -5.19 13.90
C ALA A 75 -9.12 -5.54 15.30
N GLU A 76 -8.43 -6.66 15.45
CA GLU A 76 -7.96 -7.12 16.76
C GLU A 76 -6.70 -6.38 17.19
N GLN A 77 -5.83 -6.08 16.22
CA GLN A 77 -4.49 -5.57 16.43
C GLN A 77 -4.25 -4.24 15.72
N MET A 78 -3.31 -3.47 16.29
CA MET A 78 -2.74 -2.24 15.77
C MET A 78 -1.21 -2.36 15.86
N VAL A 79 -0.51 -1.98 14.80
CA VAL A 79 0.95 -1.92 14.75
C VAL A 79 1.41 -0.56 15.24
N ILE A 80 2.41 -0.53 16.12
CA ILE A 80 3.13 0.69 16.51
C ILE A 80 4.60 0.49 16.18
N THR A 81 5.20 1.47 15.50
CA THR A 81 6.64 1.48 15.22
C THR A 81 7.38 2.17 16.36
N GLY A 82 8.30 1.44 17.00
CA GLY A 82 9.15 1.94 18.08
C GLY A 82 10.25 2.88 17.58
N GLU A 83 10.95 3.55 18.51
CA GLU A 83 12.07 4.46 18.19
C GLU A 83 13.26 3.74 17.55
N ASP A 84 13.37 2.44 17.77
CA ASP A 84 14.35 1.53 17.15
C ASP A 84 13.94 1.03 15.76
N GLY A 85 12.74 1.40 15.29
CA GLY A 85 12.16 0.94 14.04
C GLY A 85 11.50 -0.45 14.15
N GLU A 86 11.42 -1.06 15.34
CA GLU A 86 10.73 -2.34 15.50
C GLU A 86 9.21 -2.16 15.56
N ASN A 87 8.49 -3.04 14.86
CA ASN A 87 7.03 -3.04 14.83
C ASN A 87 6.47 -3.90 15.97
N GLN A 88 5.58 -3.32 16.77
CA GLN A 88 4.90 -3.99 17.87
C GLN A 88 3.40 -4.13 17.56
N TYR A 89 2.87 -5.33 17.74
CA TYR A 89 1.45 -5.62 17.56
C TYR A 89 0.74 -5.53 18.91
N LEU A 90 -0.13 -4.55 19.06
CA LEU A 90 -0.87 -4.27 20.28
C LEU A 90 -2.37 -4.41 20.03
N PRO A 91 -3.18 -4.75 21.05
CA PRO A 91 -4.63 -4.76 20.88
C PRO A 91 -5.15 -3.36 20.54
N VAL A 92 -6.11 -3.27 19.62
CA VAL A 92 -6.71 -1.97 19.25
C VAL A 92 -7.34 -1.30 20.49
N PRO A 93 -6.92 -0.07 20.82
CA PRO A 93 -7.46 0.70 21.94
C PRO A 93 -8.99 0.81 21.94
N SER A 94 -9.60 0.69 23.12
CA SER A 94 -11.06 0.80 23.25
C SER A 94 -11.63 2.16 22.84
N SER A 95 -10.82 3.22 22.86
CA SER A 95 -11.20 4.56 22.37
C SER A 95 -11.47 4.54 20.86
N ILE A 96 -10.60 3.91 20.08
CA ILE A 96 -10.71 3.77 18.62
C ILE A 96 -11.94 2.93 18.27
N ARG A 97 -12.16 1.81 18.98
CA ARG A 97 -13.35 0.96 18.76
C ARG A 97 -14.67 1.69 19.02
N LYS A 98 -14.68 2.60 20.00
CA LYS A 98 -15.88 3.37 20.35
C LYS A 98 -16.12 4.55 19.42
N SER A 99 -15.05 5.18 18.93
CA SER A 99 -15.17 6.28 17.97
C SER A 99 -15.50 5.77 16.57
N GLY A 100 -15.02 4.57 16.21
CA GLY A 100 -15.09 4.06 14.84
C GLY A 100 -14.17 4.84 13.88
N ILE A 101 -13.20 5.57 14.43
CA ILE A 101 -12.30 6.46 13.67
C ILE A 101 -10.87 5.94 13.83
N VAL A 102 -10.21 5.68 12.70
CA VAL A 102 -8.78 5.35 12.64
C VAL A 102 -7.97 6.62 12.94
N PRO A 103 -6.95 6.55 13.81
CA PRO A 103 -6.12 7.72 14.11
C PRO A 103 -5.34 8.24 12.90
N ASP A 104 -5.07 9.55 12.87
CA ASP A 104 -4.21 10.16 11.87
C ASP A 104 -2.82 9.51 11.81
N GLY A 105 -2.28 9.32 10.60
CA GLY A 105 -1.00 8.64 10.38
C GLY A 105 -1.11 7.11 10.33
N TYR A 106 -2.31 6.55 10.51
CA TYR A 106 -2.60 5.13 10.39
C TYR A 106 -3.61 4.85 9.29
N ALA A 107 -3.60 3.62 8.79
CA ALA A 107 -4.54 3.07 7.84
C ALA A 107 -5.01 1.69 8.29
N VAL A 108 -6.10 1.20 7.71
CA VAL A 108 -6.53 -0.19 7.88
C VAL A 108 -5.91 -1.02 6.77
N ASP A 109 -5.09 -1.99 7.16
CA ASP A 109 -4.52 -2.98 6.27
C ASP A 109 -5.33 -4.28 6.30
N LEU A 110 -5.43 -4.92 5.13
CA LEU A 110 -6.02 -6.24 4.96
C LEU A 110 -4.90 -7.26 4.76
N ILE A 111 -4.61 -8.10 5.76
CA ILE A 111 -3.49 -9.07 5.74
C ILE A 111 -3.45 -9.84 4.41
N MET A 112 -4.60 -10.37 3.99
CA MET A 112 -4.88 -10.85 2.64
C MET A 112 -5.64 -9.76 1.87
N ASP A 113 -4.96 -9.09 0.94
CA ASP A 113 -5.60 -8.07 0.09
C ASP A 113 -6.50 -8.72 -0.97
N PRO A 114 -7.71 -8.18 -1.22
CA PRO A 114 -8.64 -8.74 -2.22
C PRO A 114 -8.10 -8.75 -3.64
N LEU A 115 -7.10 -7.93 -3.98
CA LEU A 115 -6.46 -7.98 -5.31
C LEU A 115 -5.91 -9.36 -5.65
N ILE A 116 -5.38 -10.09 -4.64
CA ILE A 116 -4.87 -11.44 -4.83
C ILE A 116 -6.01 -12.40 -5.18
N LEU A 117 -7.16 -12.25 -4.51
CA LEU A 117 -8.37 -13.03 -4.78
C LEU A 117 -8.92 -12.71 -6.19
N VAL A 118 -9.00 -11.43 -6.55
CA VAL A 118 -9.44 -10.98 -7.88
C VAL A 118 -8.54 -11.55 -8.97
N ALA A 119 -7.22 -11.47 -8.81
CA ALA A 119 -6.26 -12.04 -9.75
C ALA A 119 -6.44 -13.56 -9.90
N SER A 120 -6.65 -14.28 -8.80
CA SER A 120 -6.92 -15.73 -8.84
C SER A 120 -8.25 -16.06 -9.53
N LEU A 121 -9.30 -15.28 -9.30
CA LEU A 121 -10.60 -15.46 -9.96
C LEU A 121 -10.49 -15.23 -11.47
N LYS A 122 -9.83 -14.14 -11.88
CA LYS A 122 -9.55 -13.84 -13.29
C LYS A 122 -8.76 -14.95 -13.97
N LYS A 123 -7.72 -15.49 -13.32
CA LYS A 123 -6.94 -16.65 -13.82
C LYS A 123 -7.80 -17.91 -14.03
N SER A 124 -8.90 -18.05 -13.29
CA SER A 124 -9.87 -19.14 -13.48
C SER A 124 -11.00 -18.83 -14.48
N GLY A 125 -10.92 -17.70 -15.19
CA GLY A 125 -11.94 -17.25 -16.15
C GLY A 125 -13.16 -16.58 -15.52
N VAL A 126 -13.11 -16.27 -14.22
CA VAL A 126 -14.19 -15.58 -13.49
C VAL A 126 -13.93 -14.07 -13.51
N LYS A 127 -14.78 -13.33 -14.22
CA LYS A 127 -14.72 -11.86 -14.38
C LYS A 127 -15.88 -11.13 -13.71
N TYR A 128 -17.07 -11.75 -13.65
CA TYR A 128 -18.30 -11.08 -13.21
C TYR A 128 -18.89 -11.69 -11.96
N GLU A 129 -19.58 -10.88 -11.14
CA GLU A 129 -20.20 -11.34 -9.89
C GLU A 129 -21.24 -12.45 -10.14
N SER A 130 -21.97 -12.39 -11.26
CA SER A 130 -23.01 -13.37 -11.63
C SER A 130 -22.47 -14.78 -11.87
N GLN A 131 -21.18 -14.92 -12.15
CA GLN A 131 -20.51 -16.20 -12.37
C GLN A 131 -20.22 -16.94 -11.05
N LEU A 132 -20.31 -16.24 -9.92
CA LEU A 132 -20.18 -16.83 -8.60
C LEU A 132 -21.56 -17.08 -7.97
N PRO A 133 -21.77 -18.23 -7.30
CA PRO A 133 -22.93 -18.40 -6.46
C PRO A 133 -22.99 -17.29 -5.40
N ALA A 134 -24.17 -16.71 -5.17
CA ALA A 134 -24.34 -15.59 -4.23
C ALA A 134 -23.82 -15.92 -2.81
N GLU A 135 -24.02 -17.17 -2.36
CA GLU A 135 -23.50 -17.64 -1.06
C GLU A 135 -21.96 -17.66 -1.04
N LEU A 136 -21.31 -18.06 -2.13
CA LEU A 136 -19.85 -18.06 -2.22
C LEU A 136 -19.31 -16.62 -2.22
N LEU A 137 -19.91 -15.74 -3.01
CA LEU A 137 -19.52 -14.33 -3.04
C LEU A 137 -19.62 -13.70 -1.64
N GLN A 138 -20.74 -13.91 -0.94
CA GLN A 138 -20.90 -13.40 0.42
C GLN A 138 -19.86 -13.99 1.38
N ASN A 139 -19.59 -15.30 1.32
CA ASN A 139 -18.57 -15.93 2.16
C ASN A 139 -17.17 -15.35 1.91
N LEU A 140 -16.84 -15.02 0.66
CA LEU A 140 -15.58 -14.35 0.33
C LEU A 140 -15.53 -12.94 0.92
N LYS A 141 -16.60 -12.15 0.78
CA LYS A 141 -16.72 -10.82 1.41
C LYS A 141 -16.54 -10.90 2.93
N ASP A 142 -17.23 -11.83 3.58
CA ASP A 142 -17.17 -12.03 5.03
C ASP A 142 -15.76 -12.46 5.49
N THR A 143 -15.08 -13.27 4.68
CA THR A 143 -13.71 -13.72 4.97
C THR A 143 -12.71 -12.56 4.86
N ILE A 144 -12.80 -11.80 3.77
CA ILE A 144 -11.98 -10.60 3.55
C ILE A 144 -12.20 -9.58 4.66
N MET A 145 -13.46 -9.34 5.02
CA MET A 145 -13.88 -8.38 6.04
C MET A 145 -13.94 -8.98 7.45
N SER A 146 -13.23 -10.08 7.68
CA SER A 146 -13.11 -10.67 9.01
C SER A 146 -12.13 -9.87 9.89
N ALA A 147 -12.39 -9.82 11.20
CA ALA A 147 -11.52 -9.11 12.14
C ALA A 147 -10.06 -9.62 12.13
N ASN A 148 -9.87 -10.91 11.81
CA ASN A 148 -8.57 -11.55 11.72
C ASN A 148 -7.80 -11.20 10.45
N ASN A 149 -8.48 -10.64 9.43
CA ASN A 149 -7.84 -10.16 8.23
C ASN A 149 -7.54 -8.66 8.31
N MET A 150 -7.97 -7.95 9.35
CA MET A 150 -7.76 -6.50 9.50
C MET A 150 -6.70 -6.19 10.54
N CYS A 151 -5.85 -5.22 10.24
CA CYS A 151 -4.91 -4.64 11.18
C CYS A 151 -4.84 -3.13 10.99
N ILE A 152 -4.73 -2.35 12.06
CA ILE A 152 -4.46 -0.91 11.94
C ILE A 152 -2.94 -0.74 11.89
N VAL A 153 -2.40 -0.13 10.84
CA VAL A 153 -0.95 0.01 10.64
C VAL A 153 -0.57 1.45 10.33
N PRO A 154 0.66 1.90 10.61
CA PRO A 154 1.17 3.18 10.13
C PRO A 154 1.06 3.27 8.59
N ILE A 155 0.74 4.45 8.07
CA ILE A 155 0.56 4.68 6.63
C ILE A 155 1.79 4.21 5.83
N SER A 156 3.00 4.44 6.33
CA SER A 156 4.24 4.02 5.66
C SER A 156 4.33 2.51 5.43
N ILE A 157 3.80 1.69 6.34
CA ILE A 157 3.75 0.23 6.18
C ILE A 157 2.70 -0.16 5.14
N TRP A 158 1.54 0.51 5.19
CA TRP A 158 0.45 0.27 4.26
C TRP A 158 0.84 0.60 2.81
N GLU A 159 1.45 1.77 2.58
CA GLU A 159 1.91 2.20 1.26
C GLU A 159 2.95 1.22 0.67
N GLY A 160 3.96 0.85 1.46
CA GLY A 160 4.98 -0.10 1.02
C GLY A 160 4.42 -1.49 0.67
N LYS A 161 3.35 -1.92 1.34
CA LYS A 161 2.65 -3.16 0.99
C LYS A 161 1.87 -3.02 -0.32
N LEU A 162 1.16 -1.92 -0.53
CA LEU A 162 0.41 -1.69 -1.76
C LEU A 162 1.32 -1.69 -2.99
N GLU A 163 2.49 -1.07 -2.88
CA GLU A 163 3.51 -1.10 -3.94
C GLU A 163 3.94 -2.54 -4.25
N ALA A 164 4.26 -3.34 -3.22
CA ALA A 164 4.65 -4.73 -3.40
C ALA A 164 3.54 -5.60 -4.02
N ILE A 165 2.28 -5.38 -3.66
CA ILE A 165 1.13 -6.10 -4.24
C ILE A 165 0.92 -5.67 -5.69
N GLY A 166 0.98 -4.38 -6.00
CA GLY A 166 0.87 -3.87 -7.37
C GLY A 166 1.89 -4.51 -8.30
N HIS A 167 3.16 -4.56 -7.86
CA HIS A 167 4.22 -5.25 -8.60
C HIS A 167 3.96 -6.75 -8.77
N SER A 168 3.52 -7.43 -7.71
CA SER A 168 3.23 -8.87 -7.73
C SER A 168 2.10 -9.24 -8.69
N VAL A 169 1.03 -8.46 -8.73
CA VAL A 169 -0.13 -8.74 -9.58
C VAL A 169 0.24 -8.50 -11.05
N ALA A 170 0.92 -7.39 -11.36
CA ALA A 170 1.34 -7.06 -12.71
C ALA A 170 2.31 -8.10 -13.33
N MET A 171 3.26 -8.62 -12.54
CA MET A 171 4.20 -9.65 -13.05
C MET A 171 3.51 -11.00 -13.27
N GLY A 172 2.52 -11.34 -12.44
CA GLY A 172 1.75 -12.58 -12.56
C GLY A 172 0.79 -12.63 -13.76
N GLU A 173 0.60 -11.51 -14.48
CA GLU A 173 -0.17 -11.42 -15.73
C GLU A 173 0.71 -11.64 -16.98
N LYS A 174 2.04 -11.50 -16.88
CA LYS A 174 2.97 -11.64 -18.02
C LYS A 174 3.49 -13.06 -18.29
N GLU A 175 3.35 -14.00 -17.37
CA GLU A 175 3.88 -15.38 -17.53
C GLU A 175 2.97 -16.31 -18.36
N GLY A 176 2.02 -15.78 -19.13
CA GLY A 176 1.07 -16.54 -19.95
C GLY A 176 1.37 -16.64 -21.44
N GLU A 177 2.38 -15.92 -21.94
CA GLU A 177 2.81 -16.00 -23.34
C GLU A 177 3.93 -17.04 -23.47
N GLU A 178 3.57 -18.33 -23.45
CA GLU A 178 4.45 -19.35 -24.02
C GLU A 178 4.41 -19.18 -25.54
N GLU A 179 5.52 -18.68 -26.08
CA GLU A 179 5.83 -18.67 -27.51
C GLU A 179 5.57 -20.06 -28.11
N GLU A 180 4.60 -20.16 -29.02
CA GLU A 180 4.46 -21.31 -29.91
C GLU A 180 5.67 -21.33 -30.85
N ASP A 181 6.77 -21.95 -30.40
CA ASP A 181 7.86 -22.34 -31.28
C ASP A 181 7.32 -23.38 -32.29
N GLU A 182 6.99 -22.90 -33.49
CA GLU A 182 6.82 -23.71 -34.70
C GLU A 182 8.09 -24.54 -34.97
N ALA A 183 8.21 -25.70 -34.35
CA ALA A 183 9.18 -26.71 -34.77
C ALA A 183 8.61 -27.48 -35.95
N GLY A 184 8.91 -26.94 -37.13
CA GLY A 184 8.49 -27.41 -38.44
C GLY A 184 8.69 -28.89 -38.73
N GLU A 185 7.83 -29.32 -39.65
CA GLU A 185 7.89 -30.55 -40.43
C GLU A 185 9.32 -30.91 -40.84
N ASN A 186 9.69 -32.18 -40.65
CA ASN A 186 10.65 -32.80 -41.56
C ASN A 186 10.20 -34.21 -41.88
N GLU A 187 9.56 -34.33 -43.04
CA GLU A 187 9.50 -35.54 -43.83
C GLU A 187 10.92 -35.94 -44.28
N ALA A 188 11.31 -37.19 -44.02
CA ALA A 188 12.21 -38.00 -44.88
C ALA A 188 12.27 -39.46 -44.39
#